data_AF-A0A7Y0AQ12-F1
#
_entry.id   AF-A0A7Y0AQ12-F1
#
_cell.length_a   1.000
_cell.length_b   1.000
_cell.length_c   1.000
_cell.angle_alpha   90.00
_cell.angle_beta   90.00
_cell.angle_gamma   90.00
#
_symmetry.space_group_name_H-M   'P 1'
#
loop_
_entity.id
_entity.type
_entity.pdbx_description
1 polymer ?
#
loop_
_entity_poly.entity_id
_entity_poly.type
_entity_poly.pdbx_seq_one_letter_code
_entity_poly.pdbx_strand_id
1 'polypeptide(L)'
;MKGKVFQYKIVYWLSILINLIFSAVFGFASVNRIVTNSFLIKRDIIYSLSIIIIAILSIIGLVSLIIKYKQSIRIFSYTLILLIITFTFGILESIFIRKNFGNDTSDYILVPILYLIMIGLFILIQKSKFKDNSVFLEIEEIGKHAD
;
A
#
# COMPACT_ATOMS: atom_id res chain seq x y z
N MET A 1 7.99 -24.28 -10.21
CA MET A 1 7.34 -24.35 -8.88
C MET A 1 6.23 -23.29 -8.81
N LYS A 2 4.98 -23.65 -8.45
CA LYS A 2 3.90 -22.66 -8.23
C LYS A 2 4.22 -21.87 -6.96
N GLY A 3 4.90 -20.72 -7.10
CA GLY A 3 5.31 -19.88 -5.96
C GLY A 3 4.11 -19.48 -5.10
N LYS A 4 4.24 -19.64 -3.78
CA LYS A 4 3.25 -19.14 -2.81
C LYS A 4 3.75 -17.79 -2.30
N VAL A 5 2.93 -16.75 -2.45
CA VAL A 5 3.24 -15.41 -1.93
C VAL A 5 2.91 -15.31 -0.44
N PHE A 6 1.72 -15.76 -0.06
CA PHE A 6 1.25 -15.78 1.33
C PHE A 6 1.10 -17.22 1.84
N GLN A 7 1.23 -17.38 3.16
CA GLN A 7 0.95 -18.63 3.86
C GLN A 7 -0.54 -19.00 3.75
N TYR A 8 -1.43 -18.01 3.86
CA TYR A 8 -2.88 -18.22 3.86
C TYR A 8 -3.51 -17.79 2.53
N LYS A 9 -4.32 -18.68 1.94
CA LYS A 9 -5.04 -18.43 0.67
C LYS A 9 -6.02 -17.27 0.79
N ILE A 10 -6.66 -17.09 1.95
CA ILE A 10 -7.61 -15.98 2.17
C ILE A 10 -6.91 -14.62 2.11
N VAL A 11 -5.72 -14.50 2.70
CA VAL A 11 -4.94 -13.25 2.69
C VAL A 11 -4.45 -12.93 1.28
N TYR A 12 -4.13 -13.95 0.47
CA TYR A 12 -3.82 -13.75 -0.94
C TYR A 12 -4.97 -13.14 -1.73
N TRP A 13 -6.18 -13.72 -1.63
CA TRP A 13 -7.36 -13.17 -2.33
C TRP A 13 -7.76 -11.80 -1.83
N LEU A 14 -7.67 -11.57 -0.51
CA LEU A 14 -7.90 -10.25 0.09
C LEU A 14 -6.91 -9.23 -0.45
N SER A 15 -5.62 -9.59 -0.56
CA SER A 15 -4.59 -8.70 -1.11
C SER A 15 -4.84 -8.32 -2.56
N ILE A 16 -5.28 -9.29 -3.39
CA ILE A 16 -5.68 -9.02 -4.77
C ILE A 16 -6.86 -8.04 -4.80
N LEU A 17 -7.91 -8.31 -4.02
CA LEU A 17 -9.10 -7.46 -3.98
C LEU A 17 -8.76 -6.03 -3.57
N ILE A 18 -7.92 -5.84 -2.55
CA ILE A 18 -7.51 -4.51 -2.10
C ILE A 18 -6.67 -3.80 -3.15
N ASN A 19 -5.71 -4.48 -3.79
CA ASN A 19 -4.92 -3.85 -4.86
C ASN A 19 -5.81 -3.48 -6.04
N LEU A 20 -6.81 -4.29 -6.39
CA LEU A 20 -7.79 -3.97 -7.42
C LEU A 20 -8.59 -2.70 -7.06
N ILE A 21 -9.10 -2.60 -5.82
CA ILE A 21 -9.80 -1.40 -5.34
C ILE A 21 -8.89 -0.19 -5.39
N PHE A 22 -7.64 -0.29 -4.92
CA PHE A 22 -6.69 0.80 -4.96
C PHE A 22 -6.39 1.23 -6.41
N SER A 23 -6.17 0.29 -7.32
CA SER A 23 -5.95 0.61 -8.74
C SER A 23 -7.13 1.33 -9.37
N ALA A 24 -8.36 0.90 -9.07
CA ALA A 24 -9.56 1.57 -9.59
C ALA A 24 -9.70 2.99 -9.02
N VAL A 25 -9.63 3.15 -7.69
CA VAL A 25 -9.82 4.44 -7.01
C VAL A 25 -8.71 5.43 -7.36
N PHE A 26 -7.44 5.03 -7.24
CA PHE A 26 -6.31 5.92 -7.51
C PHE A 26 -6.08 6.13 -9.01
N GLY A 27 -6.43 5.16 -9.85
CA GLY A 27 -6.45 5.34 -11.30
C GLY A 27 -7.45 6.42 -11.72
N PHE A 28 -8.70 6.32 -11.24
CA PHE A 28 -9.72 7.33 -11.49
C PHE A 28 -9.33 8.71 -10.93
N ALA A 29 -8.83 8.75 -9.69
CA ALA A 29 -8.35 10.00 -9.08
C ALA A 29 -7.20 10.63 -9.89
N SER A 30 -6.28 9.83 -10.43
CA SER A 30 -5.19 10.32 -11.27
C SER A 30 -5.72 10.97 -12.56
N VAL A 31 -6.63 10.29 -13.27
CA VAL A 31 -7.24 10.83 -14.50
C VAL A 31 -7.97 12.14 -14.21
N ASN A 32 -8.79 12.18 -13.16
CA ASN A 32 -9.51 13.40 -12.79
C ASN A 32 -8.54 14.54 -12.47
N ARG A 33 -7.49 14.30 -11.67
CA ARG A 33 -6.54 15.36 -11.33
C ARG A 33 -5.76 15.88 -12.53
N ILE A 34 -5.45 15.03 -13.51
CA ILE A 34 -4.78 15.46 -14.76
C ILE A 34 -5.69 16.36 -15.59
N VAL A 35 -6.99 16.04 -15.66
CA VAL A 35 -7.95 16.80 -16.47
C VAL A 35 -8.36 18.12 -15.79
N THR A 36 -8.53 18.13 -14.47
CA THR A 36 -9.16 19.26 -13.76
C THR A 36 -8.19 20.23 -13.12
N ASN A 37 -6.96 19.84 -12.79
CA ASN A 37 -6.04 20.71 -12.06
C ASN A 37 -5.11 21.48 -13.01
N SER A 38 -4.94 22.77 -12.73
CA SER A 38 -3.98 23.64 -13.42
C SER A 38 -2.54 23.51 -12.92
N PHE A 39 -2.30 22.71 -11.88
CA PHE A 39 -0.97 22.44 -11.26
C PHE A 39 -0.17 23.70 -10.86
N LEU A 40 -0.84 24.84 -10.65
CA LEU A 40 -0.17 26.13 -10.40
C LEU A 40 0.48 26.22 -9.00
N ILE A 41 0.04 25.40 -8.05
CA ILE A 41 0.51 25.44 -6.67
C ILE A 41 1.36 24.19 -6.39
N LYS A 42 2.56 24.37 -5.82
CA LYS A 42 3.51 23.28 -5.48
C LYS A 42 2.83 22.14 -4.70
N ARG A 43 1.92 22.49 -3.79
CA ARG A 43 1.11 21.53 -3.03
C ARG A 43 0.32 20.59 -3.95
N ASP A 44 -0.40 21.14 -4.90
CA ASP A 44 -1.29 20.37 -5.76
C ASP A 44 -0.48 19.44 -6.68
N ILE A 45 0.74 19.85 -7.05
CA ILE A 45 1.72 19.00 -7.74
C ILE A 45 2.10 17.81 -6.85
N ILE A 46 2.50 18.05 -5.59
CA ILE A 46 2.95 16.99 -4.67
C ILE A 46 1.84 15.95 -4.45
N TYR A 47 0.62 16.36 -4.13
CA TYR A 47 -0.49 15.41 -3.93
C TYR A 47 -0.84 14.65 -5.20
N SER A 48 -0.84 15.32 -6.36
CA SER A 48 -1.14 14.66 -7.62
C SER A 48 -0.06 13.63 -7.97
N LEU A 49 1.21 13.96 -7.74
CA LEU A 49 2.32 13.03 -7.92
C LEU A 49 2.20 11.83 -6.97
N SER A 50 1.88 12.03 -5.69
CA SER A 50 1.64 10.93 -4.75
C SER A 50 0.52 10.00 -5.22
N ILE A 51 -0.61 10.57 -5.67
CA ILE A 51 -1.76 9.81 -6.19
C ILE A 51 -1.38 8.99 -7.42
N ILE A 52 -0.64 9.58 -8.36
CA ILE A 52 -0.17 8.89 -9.57
C ILE A 52 0.78 7.75 -9.20
N ILE A 53 1.74 7.99 -8.29
CA ILE A 53 2.67 6.95 -7.83
C ILE A 53 1.91 5.81 -7.14
N ILE A 54 0.93 6.11 -6.29
CA ILE A 54 0.08 5.10 -5.65
C ILE A 54 -0.69 4.30 -6.72
N ALA A 55 -1.25 4.95 -7.74
CA ALA A 55 -1.95 4.28 -8.83
C ALA A 55 -1.01 3.29 -9.55
N ILE A 56 0.18 3.75 -9.95
CA ILE A 56 1.19 2.91 -10.61
C ILE A 56 1.60 1.73 -9.72
N LEU A 57 1.95 1.99 -8.45
CA LEU A 57 2.36 0.94 -7.51
C LEU A 57 1.25 -0.08 -7.26
N SER A 58 -0.01 0.35 -7.19
CA SER A 58 -1.16 -0.56 -7.02
C SER A 58 -1.34 -1.49 -8.23
N ILE A 59 -1.17 -0.98 -9.46
CA ILE A 59 -1.25 -1.79 -10.68
C ILE A 59 -0.09 -2.78 -10.73
N ILE A 60 1.13 -2.32 -10.46
CA ILE A 60 2.32 -3.17 -10.40
C ILE A 60 2.15 -4.25 -9.31
N GLY A 61 1.61 -3.87 -8.14
CA GLY A 61 1.30 -4.77 -7.03
C GLY A 61 0.28 -5.82 -7.42
N LEU A 62 -0.81 -5.43 -8.08
CA LEU A 62 -1.85 -6.32 -8.57
C LEU A 62 -1.29 -7.35 -9.57
N VAL A 63 -0.57 -6.88 -10.60
CA VAL A 63 0.06 -7.76 -11.60
C VAL A 63 1.05 -8.70 -10.91
N SER A 64 1.88 -8.17 -10.01
CA SER A 64 2.86 -8.97 -9.24
C SER A 64 2.19 -10.05 -8.39
N LEU A 65 1.02 -9.78 -7.79
CA LEU A 65 0.24 -10.76 -7.03
C LEU A 65 -0.37 -11.84 -7.93
N ILE A 66 -0.85 -11.48 -9.11
CA ILE A 66 -1.42 -12.42 -10.09
C ILE A 66 -0.35 -13.39 -10.59
N ILE A 67 0.82 -12.88 -10.98
CA ILE A 67 1.95 -13.70 -11.44
C ILE A 67 2.72 -14.36 -10.28
N LYS A 68 2.30 -14.11 -9.02
CA LYS A 68 2.90 -14.62 -7.79
C LYS A 68 4.39 -14.31 -7.63
N TYR A 69 4.77 -13.10 -8.02
CA TYR A 69 6.14 -12.61 -7.89
C TYR A 69 6.53 -12.43 -6.42
N LYS A 70 7.75 -12.83 -6.05
CA LYS A 70 8.23 -12.80 -4.65
C LYS A 70 8.21 -11.41 -4.03
N GLN A 71 8.46 -10.36 -4.82
CA GLN A 71 8.48 -8.98 -4.33
C GLN A 71 7.09 -8.33 -4.21
N SER A 72 6.01 -9.02 -4.61
CA SER A 72 4.64 -8.50 -4.52
C SER A 72 4.28 -8.00 -3.13
N ILE A 73 4.73 -8.69 -2.08
CA ILE A 73 4.52 -8.27 -0.68
C ILE A 73 5.22 -6.95 -0.36
N ARG A 74 6.46 -6.76 -0.86
CA ARG A 74 7.21 -5.51 -0.64
C ARG A 74 6.54 -4.35 -1.35
N ILE A 75 6.13 -4.55 -2.62
CA ILE A 75 5.41 -3.55 -3.41
C ILE A 75 4.11 -3.14 -2.71
N PHE A 76 3.32 -4.11 -2.23
CA PHE A 76 2.09 -3.81 -1.52
C PHE A 76 2.34 -3.08 -0.19
N SER A 77 3.40 -3.47 0.54
CA SER A 77 3.81 -2.79 1.78
C SER A 77 4.22 -1.33 1.52
N TYR A 78 5.00 -1.06 0.47
CA TYR A 78 5.37 0.30 0.09
C TYR A 78 4.16 1.13 -0.34
N THR A 79 3.21 0.52 -1.03
CA THR A 79 1.95 1.19 -1.40
C THR A 79 1.17 1.62 -0.15
N LEU A 80 1.06 0.75 0.85
CA LEU A 80 0.40 1.07 2.13
C LEU A 80 1.14 2.15 2.92
N ILE A 81 2.47 2.08 2.99
CA ILE A 81 3.28 3.11 3.66
C ILE A 81 3.09 4.46 2.97
N LEU A 82 3.15 4.50 1.64
CA LEU A 82 2.95 5.73 0.88
C LEU A 82 1.54 6.31 1.10
N LEU A 83 0.51 5.45 1.15
CA LEU A 83 -0.85 5.87 1.51
C LEU A 83 -0.88 6.52 2.89
N ILE A 84 -0.35 5.85 3.92
CA ILE A 84 -0.31 6.38 5.29
C ILE A 84 0.39 7.74 5.30
N ILE A 85 1.51 7.89 4.60
CA ILE A 85 2.25 9.16 4.50
C ILE A 85 1.38 10.23 3.83
N THR A 86 0.77 9.93 2.68
CA THR A 86 -0.07 10.89 1.95
C THR A 86 -1.27 11.35 2.77
N PHE A 87 -1.95 10.43 3.47
CA PHE A 87 -3.04 10.76 4.38
C PHE A 87 -2.56 11.59 5.58
N THR A 88 -1.40 11.25 6.15
CA THR A 88 -0.82 12.00 7.28
C THR A 88 -0.52 13.44 6.87
N PHE A 89 0.08 13.65 5.71
CA PHE A 89 0.31 15.00 5.18
C PHE A 89 -1.00 15.77 4.97
N GLY A 90 -2.04 15.12 4.44
CA GLY A 90 -3.37 15.72 4.29
C GLY A 90 -3.96 16.22 5.61
N ILE A 91 -3.87 15.40 6.66
CA ILE A 91 -4.34 15.72 8.01
C ILE A 91 -3.54 16.88 8.60
N LEU A 92 -2.22 16.79 8.55
CA LEU A 92 -1.35 17.85 9.07
C LEU A 92 -1.62 19.19 8.37
N GLU A 93 -1.79 19.19 7.05
CA GLU A 93 -2.17 20.41 6.32
C GLU A 93 -3.53 20.95 6.80
N SER A 94 -4.52 20.08 6.97
CA SER A 94 -5.87 20.48 7.40
C SER A 94 -5.84 21.15 8.78
N ILE A 95 -5.07 20.60 9.72
CA ILE A 95 -4.94 21.10 11.10
C ILE A 95 -4.10 22.38 11.15
N PHE A 96 -2.89 22.36 10.60
CA PHE A 96 -1.91 23.43 10.80
C PHE A 96 -2.05 24.59 9.82
N ILE A 97 -2.47 24.32 8.58
CA ILE A 97 -2.52 25.34 7.52
C ILE A 97 -3.95 25.84 7.34
N ARG A 98 -4.91 24.93 7.14
CA ARG A 98 -6.31 25.32 6.88
C ARG A 98 -7.08 25.65 8.14
N LYS A 99 -6.58 25.21 9.31
CA LYS A 99 -7.24 25.35 10.63
C LYS A 99 -8.70 24.89 10.62
N ASN A 100 -9.03 23.98 9.72
CA ASN A 100 -10.34 23.40 9.57
C ASN A 100 -10.15 21.93 9.24
N PHE A 101 -10.57 21.05 10.14
CA PHE A 101 -10.43 19.61 9.98
C PHE A 101 -11.78 19.04 9.53
N GLY A 102 -11.94 18.95 8.22
CA GLY A 102 -13.17 18.46 7.61
C GLY A 102 -14.30 19.48 7.55
N ASN A 103 -15.35 19.15 6.80
CA ASN A 103 -16.58 19.94 6.77
C ASN A 103 -17.62 19.38 7.76
N ASP A 104 -17.56 18.08 8.04
CA ASP A 104 -18.54 17.36 8.86
C ASP A 104 -17.88 16.65 10.05
N THR A 105 -18.65 16.48 11.13
CA THR A 105 -18.20 15.76 12.34
C THR A 105 -17.81 14.30 12.07
N SER A 106 -18.35 13.71 11.00
CA SER A 106 -17.99 12.37 10.53
C SER A 106 -16.52 12.24 10.11
N ASP A 107 -15.89 13.32 9.66
CA ASP A 107 -14.49 13.30 9.20
C ASP A 107 -13.53 12.94 10.34
N TYR A 108 -13.86 13.36 11.57
CA TYR A 108 -13.10 13.05 12.78
C TYR A 108 -13.16 11.58 13.19
N ILE A 109 -14.18 10.85 12.76
CA ILE A 109 -14.36 9.42 13.05
C ILE A 109 -13.79 8.58 11.92
N LEU A 110 -14.03 9.01 10.67
CA LEU A 110 -13.66 8.25 9.48
C LEU A 110 -12.14 8.19 9.29
N VAL A 111 -11.43 9.27 9.62
CA VAL A 111 -9.97 9.32 9.51
C VAL A 111 -9.28 8.27 10.40
N PRO A 112 -9.53 8.17 11.72
CA PRO A 112 -8.99 7.10 12.55
C PRO A 112 -9.31 5.68 12.04
N ILE A 113 -10.53 5.46 11.55
CA ILE A 113 -10.95 4.16 10.99
C ILE A 113 -10.09 3.80 9.78
N LEU A 114 -9.86 4.74 8.87
CA LEU A 114 -8.99 4.52 7.71
C LEU A 114 -7.57 4.14 8.13
N TYR A 115 -7.00 4.78 9.14
CA TYR A 115 -5.68 4.41 9.68
C TYR A 115 -5.66 2.99 10.26
N LEU A 116 -6.66 2.65 11.07
CA LEU A 116 -6.78 1.31 11.64
C LEU A 116 -6.85 0.24 10.54
N ILE A 117 -7.60 0.49 9.47
CA ILE A 117 -7.66 -0.40 8.31
C ILE A 117 -6.29 -0.50 7.64
N MET A 118 -5.62 0.61 7.32
CA MET A 118 -4.31 0.59 6.64
C MET A 118 -3.23 -0.11 7.47
N ILE A 119 -3.15 0.18 8.77
CA ILE A 119 -2.20 -0.44 9.70
C ILE A 119 -2.54 -1.91 9.90
N GLY A 120 -3.82 -2.25 10.05
CA GLY A 120 -4.29 -3.63 10.18
C GLY A 120 -3.92 -4.47 8.96
N LEU A 121 -4.12 -3.94 7.75
CA LEU A 121 -3.70 -4.57 6.51
C LEU A 121 -2.19 -4.75 6.44
N PHE A 122 -1.43 -3.72 6.81
CA PHE A 122 0.03 -3.78 6.84
C PHE A 122 0.54 -4.90 7.75
N ILE A 123 0.00 -5.00 8.97
CA ILE A 123 0.34 -6.05 9.93
C ILE A 123 -0.06 -7.44 9.38
N LEU A 124 -1.26 -7.56 8.81
CA LEU A 124 -1.77 -8.81 8.26
C LEU A 124 -0.85 -9.36 7.16
N ILE A 125 -0.43 -8.49 6.22
CA ILE A 125 0.46 -8.84 5.11
C ILE A 125 1.83 -9.26 5.63
N GLN A 126 2.40 -8.53 6.59
CA GLN A 126 3.71 -8.85 7.15
C GLN A 126 3.73 -10.16 7.94
N LYS A 127 2.67 -10.45 8.71
CA LYS A 127 2.54 -11.71 9.46
C LYS A 127 2.26 -12.92 8.55
N SER A 128 1.56 -12.69 7.44
CA SER A 128 1.09 -13.77 6.56
C SER A 128 2.05 -14.06 5.39
N LYS A 129 3.15 -13.33 5.29
CA LYS A 129 4.15 -13.55 4.22
C LYS A 129 4.67 -14.97 4.29
N PHE A 130 4.76 -15.63 3.13
CA PHE A 130 5.42 -16.93 3.08
C PHE A 130 6.89 -16.72 3.42
N LYS A 131 7.38 -17.35 4.50
CA LYS A 131 8.81 -17.35 4.80
C LYS A 131 9.47 -18.19 3.71
N ASP A 132 10.30 -17.56 2.87
CA ASP A 132 11.26 -18.32 2.07
C ASP A 132 12.15 -19.05 3.08
N ASN A 133 12.12 -20.39 3.07
CA ASN A 133 12.96 -21.22 3.92
C ASN A 133 14.46 -21.04 3.63
N SER A 134 14.87 -20.17 2.70
CA SER A 134 16.28 -20.00 2.34
C SER A 134 17.14 -19.54 3.52
N VAL A 135 16.63 -18.68 4.41
CA VAL A 135 17.39 -18.26 5.60
C VAL A 135 17.48 -19.38 6.65
N PHE A 136 16.48 -20.26 6.72
CA PHE A 136 16.53 -21.43 7.62
C PHE A 136 17.43 -22.54 7.06
N LEU A 137 17.44 -22.72 5.73
CA LEU A 137 18.37 -23.62 5.01
C LEU A 137 19.81 -23.15 5.13
N GLU A 138 20.07 -21.84 4.99
CA GLU A 138 21.42 -21.27 5.19
C GLU A 138 21.91 -21.47 6.63
N ILE A 139 21.04 -21.36 7.64
CA ILE A 139 21.42 -21.58 9.05
C ILE A 139 21.62 -23.08 9.36
N GLU A 140 20.85 -23.99 8.75
CA GLU A 140 21.04 -25.45 8.89
C GLU A 140 22.29 -25.99 8.16
N GLU A 141 22.85 -25.25 7.20
CA GLU A 141 24.11 -25.57 6.53
C GLU A 141 25.35 -25.00 7.24
N ILE A 142 25.19 -24.02 8.14
CA ILE A 142 26.27 -23.54 9.02
C ILE A 142 26.52 -24.59 10.11
N GLY A 143 27.29 -25.62 9.77
CA GLY A 143 27.73 -26.67 10.70
C GLY A 143 27.74 -28.09 10.14
N LYS A 144 27.24 -28.32 8.93
CA LYS A 144 27.39 -29.61 8.25
C LYS A 144 28.71 -29.60 7.46
N HIS A 145 29.78 -30.06 8.11
CA HIS A 145 30.96 -30.51 7.39
C HIS A 145 30.58 -31.77 6.60
N ALA A 146 30.89 -31.78 5.31
CA ALA A 146 30.85 -32.98 4.50
C ALA A 146 31.98 -33.90 4.97
N ASP A 147 31.62 -35.05 5.53
CA ASP A 147 32.53 -36.20 5.62
C ASP A 147 32.74 -36.80 4.22
#